data_AF-K6ZU74-F1
#
_entry.id   AF-K6ZU74-F1
#
_cell.length_a   1.000
_cell.length_b   1.000
_cell.length_c   1.000
_cell.angle_alpha   90.00
_cell.angle_beta   90.00
_cell.angle_gamma   90.00
#
_symmetry.space_group_name_H-M   'P 1'
#
loop_
_entity.id
_entity.type
_entity.pdbx_description
1 polymer ?
#
loop_
_entity_poly.entity_id
_entity_poly.type
_entity_poly.pdbx_seq_one_letter_code
_entity_poly.pdbx_strand_id
1 'polypeptide(L)'
;MCKFSISKIFSMRVYNAVFLALGFMLIPHSLLASTNNTKLGVWQNCQNLKHQSEQRESELSQVVDSTCYQFIKGFLHGAVLTDTQIMRGLESESDMNSFSKRAIRTRLGSSRATDADTYLAQFCLPNADVDPEVVMSIVSALPNKIDASKSVAEEIYQAIKTTYPCQQR
;
A
#
# COMPACT_ATOMS: atom_id res chain seq x y z
N MET A 1 27.59 -40.71 63.36
CA MET A 1 26.88 -40.30 62.13
C MET A 1 26.06 -39.04 62.45
N CYS A 2 25.94 -38.15 61.46
CA CYS A 2 25.26 -36.85 61.40
C CYS A 2 26.01 -35.59 61.88
N LYS A 3 25.84 -34.54 61.05
CA LYS A 3 26.74 -33.43 60.69
C LYS A 3 26.31 -32.08 61.31
N PHE A 4 27.30 -31.18 61.42
CA PHE A 4 27.32 -29.70 61.32
C PHE A 4 25.96 -28.97 61.20
N SER A 5 25.58 -28.04 62.09
CA SER A 5 26.18 -26.78 62.60
C SER A 5 25.72 -25.51 61.85
N ILE A 6 24.73 -24.87 62.48
CA ILE A 6 24.53 -23.45 62.82
C ILE A 6 24.63 -22.38 61.70
N SER A 7 23.44 -21.81 61.46
CA SER A 7 23.14 -20.52 60.86
C SER A 7 23.81 -19.35 61.58
N LYS A 8 24.38 -18.40 60.82
CA LYS A 8 24.54 -17.01 61.26
C LYS A 8 24.23 -16.03 60.12
N ILE A 9 23.19 -15.26 60.37
CA ILE A 9 22.91 -13.94 59.82
C ILE A 9 23.88 -12.96 60.51
N PHE A 10 24.66 -12.17 59.77
CA PHE A 10 25.06 -10.83 60.24
C PHE A 10 25.52 -9.93 59.09
N SER A 11 25.18 -8.66 59.28
CA SER A 11 25.26 -7.48 58.44
C SER A 11 26.65 -7.11 57.88
N MET A 12 26.64 -6.14 56.95
CA MET A 12 27.59 -5.02 56.81
C MET A 12 28.43 -5.03 55.52
N ARG A 13 28.18 -4.08 54.59
CA ARG A 13 29.04 -2.89 54.38
C ARG A 13 28.69 -2.12 53.10
N VAL A 14 28.28 -0.88 53.32
CA VAL A 14 28.27 0.25 52.38
C VAL A 14 29.72 0.74 52.19
N TYR A 15 30.17 0.95 50.94
CA TYR A 15 31.31 1.83 50.64
C TYR A 15 31.12 2.55 49.29
N ASN A 16 31.17 3.88 49.38
CA ASN A 16 31.47 4.93 48.40
C ASN A 16 32.61 4.58 47.41
N ALA A 17 32.92 5.26 46.31
CA ALA A 17 32.35 6.26 45.39
C ALA A 17 33.50 6.58 44.39
N VAL A 18 33.21 7.23 43.26
CA VAL A 18 34.14 7.98 42.38
C VAL A 18 35.06 7.18 41.44
N PHE A 19 34.77 7.17 40.14
CA PHE A 19 35.73 7.24 39.01
C PHE A 19 34.96 7.78 37.78
N LEU A 20 35.06 9.09 37.52
CA LEU A 20 35.90 9.74 36.51
C LEU A 20 35.42 9.58 35.06
N ALA A 21 34.99 10.71 34.51
CA ALA A 21 34.60 10.92 33.13
C ALA A 21 35.77 10.71 32.16
N LEU A 22 35.53 9.92 31.11
CA LEU A 22 36.27 9.98 29.86
C LEU A 22 35.23 10.11 28.74
N GLY A 23 35.18 11.30 28.14
CA GLY A 23 34.30 11.63 27.03
C GLY A 23 34.67 10.83 25.79
N PHE A 24 33.81 9.89 25.42
CA PHE A 24 33.79 9.32 24.08
C PHE A 24 33.13 10.32 23.12
N MET A 25 33.96 11.06 22.39
CA MET A 25 33.57 11.60 21.08
C MET A 25 33.44 10.43 20.11
N LEU A 26 32.21 9.94 19.86
CA LEU A 26 31.91 9.14 18.67
C LEU A 26 30.48 9.45 18.16
N ILE A 27 30.44 10.33 17.16
CA ILE A 27 29.58 10.29 15.97
C ILE A 27 28.07 10.00 16.22
N PRO A 28 27.18 11.01 16.23
CA PRO A 28 25.81 10.77 15.83
C PRO A 28 25.86 10.39 14.34
N HIS A 29 25.70 9.10 14.09
CA HIS A 29 25.50 8.57 12.76
C HIS A 29 24.35 9.34 12.13
N SER A 30 24.64 10.02 11.02
CA SER A 30 23.66 10.53 10.10
C SER A 30 22.62 9.42 9.87
N LEU A 31 21.39 9.70 10.30
CA LEU A 31 20.23 8.88 9.99
C LEU A 31 20.02 8.99 8.46
N LEU A 32 20.71 8.13 7.72
CA LEU A 32 20.38 7.85 6.33
C LEU A 32 19.00 7.18 6.36
N ALA A 33 17.96 7.97 6.13
CA ALA A 33 16.64 7.48 5.78
C ALA A 33 16.78 6.65 4.49
N SER A 34 16.99 5.34 4.65
CA SER A 34 17.06 4.38 3.54
C SER A 34 15.68 4.24 2.92
N THR A 35 15.48 4.92 1.79
CA THR A 35 14.28 4.83 0.94
C THR A 35 14.13 3.45 0.27
N ASN A 36 15.12 2.56 0.40
CA ASN A 36 15.07 1.21 -0.17
C ASN A 36 14.16 0.23 0.60
N ASN A 37 13.83 0.51 1.87
CA ASN A 37 13.06 -0.41 2.70
C ASN A 37 11.55 -0.41 2.41
N THR A 38 11.00 0.66 1.82
CA THR A 38 9.55 0.81 1.60
C THR A 38 9.05 0.11 0.34
N LYS A 39 9.83 0.12 -0.76
CA LYS A 39 9.50 -0.63 -2.00
C LYS A 39 9.41 -2.13 -1.71
N LEU A 40 10.34 -2.65 -0.91
CA LEU A 40 10.33 -4.06 -0.51
C LEU A 40 9.18 -4.35 0.48
N GLY A 41 8.85 -3.41 1.35
CA GLY A 41 7.81 -3.58 2.38
C GLY A 41 6.40 -3.82 1.81
N VAL A 42 5.94 -2.99 0.86
CA VAL A 42 4.60 -3.16 0.25
C VAL A 42 4.54 -4.46 -0.55
N TRP A 43 5.54 -4.70 -1.41
CA TRP A 43 5.58 -5.90 -2.25
C TRP A 43 5.59 -7.19 -1.41
N GLN A 44 6.44 -7.26 -0.40
CA GLN A 44 6.51 -8.42 0.48
C GLN A 44 5.18 -8.64 1.20
N ASN A 45 4.53 -7.57 1.66
CA ASN A 45 3.22 -7.67 2.29
C ASN A 45 2.16 -8.20 1.30
N CYS A 46 2.22 -7.82 0.02
CA CYS A 46 1.35 -8.37 -1.01
C CYS A 46 1.57 -9.84 -1.28
N GLN A 47 2.82 -10.30 -1.32
CA GLN A 47 3.12 -11.73 -1.50
C GLN A 47 2.62 -12.55 -0.30
N ASN A 48 2.82 -12.05 0.93
CA ASN A 48 2.30 -12.70 2.12
C ASN A 48 0.76 -12.78 2.09
N LEU A 49 0.09 -11.68 1.76
CA LEU A 49 -1.36 -11.62 1.68
C LEU A 49 -1.92 -12.54 0.59
N LYS A 50 -1.24 -12.61 -0.57
CA LYS A 50 -1.58 -13.53 -1.66
C LYS A 50 -1.50 -14.99 -1.22
N HIS A 51 -0.41 -15.38 -0.54
CA HIS A 51 -0.29 -16.75 -0.02
C HIS A 51 -1.34 -17.08 1.05
N GLN A 52 -1.70 -16.11 1.90
CA GLN A 52 -2.76 -16.28 2.89
C GLN A 52 -4.14 -16.45 2.26
N SER A 53 -4.45 -15.71 1.19
CA SER A 53 -5.74 -15.83 0.50
C SER A 53 -5.89 -17.19 -0.22
N GLU A 54 -4.80 -17.76 -0.71
CA GLU A 54 -4.78 -19.10 -1.31
C GLU A 54 -4.99 -20.23 -0.28
N GLN A 55 -4.64 -20.02 0.99
CA GLN A 55 -4.70 -21.02 2.07
C GLN A 55 -5.99 -20.97 2.93
N ARG A 56 -7.01 -20.22 2.49
CA ARG A 56 -8.40 -20.19 3.01
C ARG A 56 -8.62 -19.84 4.50
N GLU A 57 -7.60 -19.42 5.25
CA GLU A 57 -7.76 -18.85 6.60
C GLU A 57 -6.99 -17.53 6.73
N SER A 58 -7.71 -16.42 6.62
CA SER A 58 -7.29 -15.14 7.17
C SER A 58 -8.52 -14.38 7.64
N GLU A 59 -8.49 -13.88 8.87
CA GLU A 59 -9.56 -13.04 9.40
C GLU A 59 -9.67 -11.77 8.54
N LEU A 60 -10.89 -11.41 8.11
CA LEU A 60 -11.12 -10.23 7.27
C LEU A 60 -10.48 -8.97 7.87
N SER A 61 -10.46 -8.84 9.21
CA SER A 61 -9.79 -7.72 9.91
C SER A 61 -8.30 -7.66 9.62
N GLN A 62 -7.58 -8.78 9.66
CA GLN A 62 -6.14 -8.82 9.38
C GLN A 62 -5.85 -8.55 7.89
N VAL A 63 -6.73 -9.01 7.00
CA VAL A 63 -6.65 -8.74 5.56
C VAL A 63 -6.76 -7.24 5.29
N VAL A 64 -7.82 -6.59 5.82
CA VAL A 64 -8.08 -5.18 5.53
C VAL A 64 -7.06 -4.25 6.18
N ASP A 65 -6.45 -4.64 7.30
CA ASP A 65 -5.40 -3.85 7.96
C ASP A 65 -4.01 -4.04 7.33
N SER A 66 -3.86 -4.98 6.39
CA SER A 66 -2.58 -5.22 5.74
C SER A 66 -2.13 -4.03 4.88
N THR A 67 -0.82 -3.77 4.87
CA THR A 67 -0.23 -2.68 4.08
C THR A 67 -0.50 -2.85 2.58
N CYS A 68 -0.51 -4.09 2.08
CA CYS A 68 -0.82 -4.36 0.68
C CYS A 68 -2.27 -3.98 0.35
N TYR A 69 -3.22 -4.43 1.17
CA TYR A 69 -4.63 -4.14 0.96
C TYR A 69 -4.88 -2.64 0.95
N GLN A 70 -4.37 -1.92 1.96
CA GLN A 70 -4.55 -0.46 2.06
C GLN A 70 -3.87 0.29 0.91
N PHE A 71 -2.71 -0.18 0.44
CA PHE A 71 -2.04 0.41 -0.71
C PHE A 71 -2.87 0.26 -1.99
N ILE A 72 -3.34 -0.95 -2.30
CA ILE A 72 -4.15 -1.21 -3.50
C ILE A 72 -5.49 -0.47 -3.39
N LYS A 73 -6.16 -0.53 -2.23
CA LYS A 73 -7.40 0.21 -1.98
C LYS A 73 -7.23 1.71 -2.20
N GLY A 74 -6.16 2.29 -1.66
CA GLY A 74 -5.83 3.71 -1.87
C GLY A 74 -5.53 4.05 -3.33
N PHE A 75 -4.83 3.17 -4.05
CA PHE A 75 -4.56 3.32 -5.48
C PHE A 75 -5.86 3.39 -6.28
N LEU A 76 -6.79 2.45 -6.04
CA LEU A 76 -8.07 2.40 -6.74
C LEU A 76 -8.96 3.61 -6.41
N HIS A 77 -9.06 4.00 -5.13
CA HIS A 77 -9.79 5.21 -4.74
C HIS A 77 -9.21 6.46 -5.39
N GLY A 78 -7.88 6.54 -5.51
CA GLY A 78 -7.20 7.62 -6.23
C GLY A 78 -7.67 7.72 -7.67
N ALA A 79 -7.69 6.60 -8.40
CA ALA A 79 -8.15 6.55 -9.79
C ALA A 79 -9.64 6.93 -9.92
N VAL A 80 -10.51 6.34 -9.10
CA VAL A 80 -11.95 6.65 -9.08
C VAL A 80 -12.18 8.14 -8.85
N LEU A 81 -11.50 8.72 -7.85
CA LEU A 81 -11.66 10.13 -7.52
C LEU A 81 -11.18 11.03 -8.66
N THR A 82 -9.98 10.79 -9.19
CA THR A 82 -9.41 11.67 -10.23
C THR A 82 -10.24 11.65 -11.50
N ASP A 83 -10.65 10.47 -11.95
CA ASP A 83 -11.43 10.32 -13.18
C ASP A 83 -12.81 10.97 -13.02
N THR A 84 -13.48 10.73 -11.89
CA THR A 84 -14.76 11.38 -11.57
C THR A 84 -14.65 12.91 -11.59
N GLN A 85 -13.60 13.48 -10.99
CA GLN A 85 -13.44 14.94 -10.94
C GLN A 85 -13.07 15.52 -12.30
N ILE A 86 -12.25 14.83 -13.10
CA ILE A 86 -11.95 15.26 -14.48
C ILE A 86 -13.25 15.28 -15.30
N MET A 87 -14.04 14.20 -15.26
CA MET A 87 -15.29 14.11 -16.03
C MET A 87 -16.30 15.18 -15.60
N ARG A 88 -16.47 15.42 -14.30
CA ARG A 88 -17.31 16.52 -13.78
C ARG A 88 -16.81 17.89 -14.23
N GLY A 89 -15.50 18.12 -14.20
CA GLY A 89 -14.89 19.35 -14.70
C GLY A 89 -15.28 19.60 -16.16
N LEU A 90 -15.09 18.59 -17.03
CA LEU A 90 -15.44 18.66 -18.45
C LEU A 90 -16.93 18.89 -18.71
N GLU A 91 -17.82 18.36 -17.87
CA GLU A 91 -19.27 18.57 -17.98
C GLU A 91 -19.71 19.96 -17.49
N SER A 92 -19.06 20.47 -16.44
CA SER A 92 -19.41 21.74 -15.80
C SER A 92 -18.85 22.98 -16.50
N GLU A 93 -17.87 22.84 -17.40
CA GLU A 93 -17.30 23.97 -18.14
C GLU A 93 -18.30 24.54 -19.17
N SER A 94 -19.12 25.49 -18.70
CA SER A 94 -20.01 26.31 -19.53
C SER A 94 -19.25 27.06 -20.63
N ASP A 95 -18.01 27.45 -20.32
CA ASP A 95 -17.18 28.36 -21.11
C ASP A 95 -16.42 27.66 -22.25
N MET A 96 -16.49 26.33 -22.33
CA MET A 96 -15.94 25.62 -23.47
C MET A 96 -16.67 25.97 -24.77
N ASN A 97 -15.90 26.40 -25.77
CA ASN A 97 -16.43 26.64 -27.11
C ASN A 97 -16.91 25.33 -27.77
N SER A 98 -17.69 25.46 -28.85
CA SER A 98 -18.27 24.32 -29.57
C SER A 98 -17.24 23.38 -30.21
N PHE A 99 -16.04 23.88 -30.54
CA PHE A 99 -14.97 23.06 -31.09
C PHE A 99 -14.37 22.14 -30.01
N SER A 100 -14.08 22.69 -28.82
CA SER A 100 -13.57 21.92 -27.68
C SER A 100 -14.57 20.86 -27.23
N LYS A 101 -15.85 21.23 -27.09
CA LYS A 101 -16.94 20.28 -26.78
C LYS A 101 -17.02 19.15 -27.79
N ARG A 102 -16.90 19.46 -29.09
CA ARG A 102 -16.91 18.44 -30.16
C ARG A 102 -15.66 17.56 -30.12
N ALA A 103 -14.47 18.15 -29.92
CA ALA A 103 -13.22 17.40 -29.86
C ALA A 103 -13.20 16.42 -28.68
N ILE A 104 -13.65 16.85 -27.51
CA ILE A 104 -13.81 15.99 -26.33
C ILE A 104 -14.80 14.88 -26.63
N ARG A 105 -15.98 15.20 -27.18
CA ARG A 105 -16.98 14.20 -27.55
C ARG A 105 -16.48 13.17 -28.56
N THR A 106 -15.65 13.57 -29.51
CA THR A 106 -15.06 12.65 -30.49
C THR A 106 -13.99 11.75 -29.86
N ARG A 107 -13.17 12.28 -28.93
CA ARG A 107 -12.07 11.53 -28.31
C ARG A 107 -12.52 10.64 -27.16
N LEU A 108 -13.44 11.12 -26.34
CA LEU A 108 -13.97 10.40 -25.18
C LEU A 108 -15.25 9.63 -25.51
N GLY A 109 -16.07 10.09 -26.47
CA GLY A 109 -17.36 9.48 -26.83
C GLY A 109 -18.58 10.37 -26.48
N SER A 110 -19.76 10.01 -27.01
CA SER A 110 -20.99 10.83 -26.98
C SER A 110 -22.01 10.53 -25.88
N SER A 111 -21.71 9.63 -24.96
CA SER A 111 -22.55 9.31 -23.81
C SER A 111 -21.69 8.60 -22.79
N ARG A 112 -21.67 9.08 -21.54
CA ARG A 112 -21.29 8.28 -20.36
C ARG A 112 -20.16 7.28 -20.64
N ALA A 113 -19.11 7.76 -21.31
CA ALA A 113 -18.33 6.88 -22.18
C ALA A 113 -17.31 6.05 -21.42
N THR A 114 -17.42 6.03 -20.10
CA THR A 114 -17.44 4.79 -19.33
C THR A 114 -18.45 4.86 -18.21
N ASP A 115 -19.26 3.80 -18.09
CA ASP A 115 -20.03 3.56 -16.86
C ASP A 115 -19.10 3.20 -15.68
N ALA A 116 -17.79 3.02 -15.93
CA ALA A 116 -16.76 2.81 -14.93
C ALA A 116 -16.01 4.11 -14.62
N ASP A 117 -15.91 4.44 -13.34
CA ASP A 117 -15.24 5.64 -12.81
C ASP A 117 -13.70 5.59 -12.91
N THR A 118 -13.12 4.71 -13.72
CA THR A 118 -11.65 4.50 -13.79
C THR A 118 -11.08 4.44 -15.22
N TYR A 119 -11.87 4.84 -16.22
CA TYR A 119 -11.51 4.71 -17.63
C TYR A 119 -10.32 5.52 -18.10
N LEU A 120 -10.17 6.75 -17.60
CA LEU A 120 -9.04 7.58 -17.94
C LEU A 120 -7.75 6.96 -17.37
N ALA A 121 -7.87 6.22 -16.26
CA ALA A 121 -6.82 5.33 -15.75
C ALA A 121 -6.65 4.02 -16.53
N GLN A 122 -7.37 3.80 -17.65
CA GLN A 122 -7.24 2.67 -18.56
C GLN A 122 -7.57 1.28 -17.98
N PHE A 123 -8.44 1.23 -16.97
CA PHE A 123 -9.08 0.00 -16.46
C PHE A 123 -10.51 0.31 -16.06
N CYS A 124 -11.37 -0.71 -15.96
CA CYS A 124 -12.80 -0.50 -15.73
C CYS A 124 -13.29 -1.36 -14.56
N LEU A 125 -13.37 -0.74 -13.37
CA LEU A 125 -14.00 -1.37 -12.21
C LEU A 125 -15.51 -1.60 -12.45
N PRO A 126 -16.09 -2.67 -11.89
CA PRO A 126 -17.51 -2.97 -12.06
C PRO A 126 -18.44 -1.96 -11.37
N ASN A 127 -17.94 -1.29 -10.33
CA ASN A 127 -18.63 -0.31 -9.51
C ASN A 127 -17.63 0.78 -9.06
N ALA A 128 -18.17 1.94 -8.65
CA ALA A 128 -17.40 3.05 -8.09
C ALA A 128 -16.76 2.70 -6.73
N ASP A 129 -17.42 1.82 -5.99
CA ASP A 129 -17.04 1.43 -4.65
C ASP A 129 -15.89 0.41 -4.71
N VAL A 130 -14.76 0.77 -4.13
CA VAL A 130 -13.62 -0.14 -3.98
C VAL A 130 -13.89 -1.13 -2.85
N ASP A 131 -14.61 -2.19 -3.17
CA ASP A 131 -14.95 -3.26 -2.23
C ASP A 131 -13.74 -4.19 -1.94
N PRO A 132 -13.79 -4.96 -0.84
CA PRO A 132 -12.70 -5.87 -0.50
C PRO A 132 -12.44 -6.96 -1.55
N GLU A 133 -13.46 -7.40 -2.28
CA GLU A 133 -13.36 -8.47 -3.27
C GLU A 133 -12.54 -7.99 -4.48
N VAL A 134 -12.78 -6.76 -4.93
CA VAL A 134 -12.00 -6.09 -5.97
C VAL A 134 -10.53 -6.02 -5.56
N VAL A 135 -10.23 -5.54 -4.36
CA VAL A 135 -8.84 -5.45 -3.88
C VAL A 135 -8.18 -6.84 -3.83
N MET A 136 -8.88 -7.84 -3.30
CA MET A 136 -8.33 -9.19 -3.18
C MET A 136 -8.15 -9.88 -4.53
N SER A 137 -9.02 -9.64 -5.51
CA SER A 137 -8.85 -10.13 -6.88
C SER A 137 -7.55 -9.63 -7.52
N ILE A 138 -7.17 -8.37 -7.25
CA ILE A 138 -5.93 -7.76 -7.74
C ILE A 138 -4.73 -8.39 -7.02
N VAL A 139 -4.80 -8.55 -5.69
CA VAL A 139 -3.75 -9.24 -4.91
C VAL A 139 -3.48 -10.63 -5.48
N SER A 140 -4.53 -11.40 -5.76
CA SER A 140 -4.41 -12.73 -6.37
C SER A 140 -3.81 -12.69 -7.78
N ALA A 141 -4.05 -11.63 -8.54
CA ALA A 141 -3.52 -11.45 -9.90
C ALA A 141 -2.06 -10.96 -9.93
N LEU A 142 -1.48 -10.52 -8.81
CA LEU A 142 -0.08 -10.07 -8.77
C LEU A 142 0.89 -11.20 -9.16
N PRO A 143 1.98 -10.90 -9.89
CA PRO A 143 2.99 -11.91 -10.17
C PRO A 143 3.74 -12.31 -8.88
N ASN A 144 4.34 -13.49 -8.88
CA ASN A 144 5.09 -14.00 -7.70
C ASN A 144 6.44 -13.28 -7.48
N LYS A 145 6.92 -12.55 -8.50
CA LYS A 145 8.15 -11.76 -8.46
C LYS A 145 7.90 -10.44 -9.17
N ILE A 146 8.45 -9.36 -8.62
CA ILE A 146 8.46 -8.05 -9.25
C ILE A 146 9.50 -8.04 -10.37
N ASP A 147 9.15 -7.49 -11.53
CA ASP A 147 10.12 -7.14 -12.55
C ASP A 147 11.06 -6.06 -11.99
N ALA A 148 12.37 -6.30 -12.04
CA ALA A 148 13.38 -5.37 -11.53
C ALA A 148 13.32 -3.99 -12.22
N SER A 149 12.81 -3.92 -13.44
CA SER A 149 12.63 -2.68 -14.19
C SER A 149 11.42 -1.86 -13.75
N LYS A 150 10.48 -2.44 -12.99
CA LYS A 150 9.24 -1.79 -12.57
C LYS A 150 9.23 -1.41 -11.09
N SER A 151 8.44 -0.39 -10.78
CA SER A 151 7.99 -0.06 -9.43
C SER A 151 6.85 -0.99 -8.99
N VAL A 152 6.62 -1.04 -7.67
CA VAL A 152 5.48 -1.79 -7.11
C VAL A 152 4.14 -1.26 -7.62
N ALA A 153 4.03 0.08 -7.73
CA ALA A 153 2.84 0.73 -8.28
C ALA A 153 2.59 0.34 -9.74
N GLU A 154 3.65 0.27 -10.57
CA GLU A 154 3.52 -0.16 -11.97
C GLU A 154 3.08 -1.62 -12.09
N GLU A 155 3.61 -2.54 -11.27
CA GLU A 155 3.14 -3.93 -11.29
C GLU A 155 1.69 -4.07 -10.84
N ILE A 156 1.31 -3.35 -9.77
CA ILE A 156 -0.09 -3.29 -9.31
C ILE A 156 -0.98 -2.75 -10.43
N TYR A 157 -0.57 -1.67 -11.09
CA TYR A 157 -1.31 -1.09 -12.20
C TYR A 157 -1.48 -2.08 -13.36
N GLN A 158 -0.44 -2.83 -13.73
CA GLN A 158 -0.56 -3.86 -14.78
C GLN A 158 -1.48 -5.01 -14.37
N ALA A 159 -1.41 -5.44 -13.10
CA ALA A 159 -2.33 -6.44 -12.56
C ALA A 159 -3.78 -5.94 -12.64
N ILE A 160 -4.06 -4.71 -12.22
CA ILE A 160 -5.38 -4.09 -12.31
C ILE A 160 -5.89 -4.09 -13.76
N LYS A 161 -5.10 -3.63 -14.72
CA LYS A 161 -5.50 -3.60 -16.14
C LYS A 161 -5.82 -4.98 -16.71
N THR A 162 -5.12 -6.00 -16.23
CA THR A 162 -5.34 -7.37 -16.68
C THR A 162 -6.58 -7.97 -16.04
N THR A 163 -6.84 -7.67 -14.76
CA THR A 163 -8.02 -8.14 -14.02
C THR A 163 -9.31 -7.41 -14.43
N TYR A 164 -9.23 -6.10 -14.71
CA TYR A 164 -10.35 -5.22 -15.02
C TYR A 164 -10.16 -4.48 -16.35
N PRO A 165 -10.05 -5.19 -17.49
CA PRO A 165 -9.89 -4.54 -18.77
C PRO A 165 -11.17 -3.77 -19.14
N CYS A 166 -11.00 -2.57 -19.69
CA CYS A 166 -12.11 -1.90 -20.36
C CYS A 166 -12.45 -2.60 -21.67
N GLN A 167 -13.75 -2.76 -21.95
CA GLN A 167 -14.18 -3.27 -23.26
C GLN A 167 -13.73 -2.29 -24.35
N GLN A 168 -12.95 -2.79 -25.31
CA GLN A 168 -12.61 -2.03 -26.52
C GLN A 168 -13.86 -1.96 -27.40
N ARG A 169 -14.26 -0.75 -27.78
CA ARG A 169 -15.30 -0.51 -28.79
C ARG A 169 -14.73 -0.56 -30.20
#